data_AF-A0A1G1YTC1-F1
#
_entry.id   AF-A0A1G1YTC1-F1
#
_cell.length_a   1.000
_cell.length_b   1.000
_cell.length_c   1.000
_cell.angle_alpha   90.00
_cell.angle_beta   90.00
_cell.angle_gamma   90.00
#
_symmetry.space_group_name_H-M   'P 1'
#
loop_
_entity.id
_entity.type
_entity.pdbx_description
1 polymer ?
#
loop_
_entity_poly.entity_id
_entity_poly.type
_entity_poly.pdbx_seq_one_letter_code
_entity_poly.pdbx_strand_id
1 'polypeptide(L)'
;MFGRIIFGLIIAAIGAVVTIKAEWIYRNVGPIPSAEKYLGTEGGSRLAYKLIGILVTVVGFLVVTNLVNNVLTAIVRLFIPSIK
;
A
#
# COMPACT_ATOMS: atom_id res chain seq x y z
N MET A 1 -13.34 17.20 -9.53
CA MET A 1 -13.81 15.82 -9.29
C MET A 1 -13.09 14.81 -10.19
N PHE A 2 -13.11 14.98 -11.52
CA PHE A 2 -12.43 14.07 -12.46
C PHE A 2 -10.92 13.91 -12.24
N GLY A 3 -10.17 15.00 -12.01
CA GLY A 3 -8.70 14.91 -11.83
C GLY A 3 -8.26 14.03 -10.65
N ARG A 4 -9.00 14.06 -9.52
CA ARG A 4 -8.73 13.21 -8.35
C ARG A 4 -8.98 11.73 -8.67
N ILE A 5 -10.04 11.43 -9.42
CA ILE A 5 -10.38 10.06 -9.80
C ILE A 5 -9.28 9.49 -10.70
N ILE A 6 -8.87 10.24 -11.72
CA ILE A 6 -7.79 9.82 -12.62
C ILE A 6 -6.50 9.61 -11.84
N PHE A 7 -6.13 10.56 -10.99
CA PHE A 7 -4.93 10.45 -10.16
C PHE A 7 -4.96 9.25 -9.20
N GLY A 8 -6.09 9.03 -8.52
CA GLY A 8 -6.27 7.88 -7.63
C GLY A 8 -6.23 6.55 -8.37
N LEU A 9 -6.77 6.48 -9.59
CA LEU A 9 -6.67 5.29 -10.44
C LEU A 9 -5.23 5.02 -10.91
N ILE A 10 -4.45 6.06 -11.21
CA ILE A 10 -3.02 5.90 -11.53
C ILE A 10 -2.27 5.32 -10.33
N ILE A 11 -2.51 5.85 -9.12
CA ILE A 11 -1.91 5.30 -7.89
C ILE A 11 -2.32 3.83 -7.70
N ALA A 12 -3.61 3.53 -7.87
CA ALA A 12 -4.12 2.17 -7.73
C ALA A 12 -3.47 1.22 -8.76
N ALA A 13 -3.32 1.66 -10.00
CA ALA A 13 -2.67 0.90 -11.06
C ALA A 13 -1.18 0.66 -10.75
N ILE A 14 -0.47 1.65 -10.22
CA ILE A 14 0.93 1.49 -9.79
C ILE A 14 1.02 0.44 -8.67
N GLY A 15 0.15 0.52 -7.65
CA GLY A 15 0.10 -0.47 -6.58
C GLY A 15 -0.19 -1.89 -7.09
N ALA A 16 -1.11 -2.01 -8.05
CA ALA A 16 -1.42 -3.28 -8.69
C ALA A 16 -0.22 -3.85 -9.47
N VAL A 17 0.49 -3.00 -10.23
CA VAL A 17 1.70 -3.40 -10.95
C VAL A 17 2.78 -3.87 -9.98
N VAL A 18 3.01 -3.16 -8.87
CA VAL A 18 3.97 -3.56 -7.82
C VAL A 18 3.59 -4.93 -7.23
N THR A 19 2.30 -5.16 -7.01
CA THR A 19 1.79 -6.44 -6.49
C THR A 19 2.01 -7.59 -7.47
N ILE A 20 1.69 -7.38 -8.76
CA ILE A 20 1.83 -8.39 -9.81
C ILE A 20 3.30 -8.67 -10.11
N LYS A 21 4.13 -7.61 -10.14
CA LYS A 21 5.57 -7.68 -10.45
C LYS A 21 6.45 -7.86 -9.21
N ALA A 22 5.90 -8.29 -8.09
CA ALA A 22 6.66 -8.50 -6.85
C ALA A 22 7.87 -9.46 -7.03
N GLU A 23 7.74 -10.52 -7.85
CA GLU A 23 8.87 -11.41 -8.16
C GLU A 23 9.95 -10.71 -8.98
N TRP A 24 9.56 -9.86 -9.92
CA TRP A 24 10.50 -9.07 -10.70
C TRP A 24 11.22 -8.07 -9.78
N ILE A 25 10.50 -7.40 -8.88
CA ILE A 25 11.09 -6.47 -7.90
C ILE A 25 12.07 -7.22 -7.00
N TYR A 26 11.69 -8.38 -6.46
CA TYR A 26 12.56 -9.20 -5.65
C TYR A 26 13.86 -9.59 -6.37
N ARG A 27 13.80 -9.94 -7.65
CA ARG A 27 14.99 -10.31 -8.43
C ARG A 27 15.93 -9.13 -8.72
N ASN A 28 15.41 -7.91 -8.83
CA ASN A 28 16.20 -6.73 -9.15
C ASN A 28 16.70 -5.98 -7.90
N VAL A 29 15.89 -5.93 -6.85
CA VAL A 29 16.20 -5.20 -5.60
C VAL A 29 16.80 -6.13 -4.54
N GLY A 30 16.39 -7.40 -4.54
CA GLY A 30 16.84 -8.39 -3.58
C GLY A 30 15.90 -8.55 -2.37
N PRO A 31 16.34 -9.36 -1.40
CA PRO A 31 15.59 -9.67 -0.19
C PRO A 31 15.57 -8.50 0.80
N ILE A 32 14.48 -8.39 1.56
CA ILE A 32 14.32 -7.48 2.69
C ILE A 32 14.60 -8.29 3.97
N PRO A 33 15.66 -8.00 4.74
CA PRO A 33 16.05 -8.79 5.92
C PRO A 33 14.94 -8.92 6.98
N SER A 34 14.20 -7.83 7.23
CA SER A 34 13.07 -7.84 8.16
C SER A 34 11.92 -8.71 7.64
N ALA A 35 11.68 -8.73 6.32
CA ALA A 35 10.62 -9.55 5.75
C ALA A 35 10.99 -11.03 5.80
N GLU A 36 12.24 -11.41 5.55
CA GLU A 36 12.68 -12.79 5.74
C GLU A 36 12.56 -13.23 7.21
N LYS A 37 12.86 -12.34 8.15
CA LYS A 37 12.75 -12.64 9.59
C LYS A 37 11.32 -12.86 10.07
N TYR A 38 10.37 -12.03 9.63
CA TYR A 38 8.99 -12.04 10.14
C TYR A 38 7.98 -12.73 9.22
N LEU A 39 8.30 -12.90 7.93
CA LEU A 39 7.43 -13.46 6.90
C LEU A 39 8.10 -14.61 6.11
N GLY A 40 9.24 -15.14 6.59
CA GLY A 40 10.10 -16.07 5.85
C GLY A 40 9.54 -17.45 5.52
N THR A 41 8.36 -17.83 6.02
CA THR A 41 7.76 -19.16 5.80
C THR A 41 7.49 -19.48 4.33
N GLU A 42 7.22 -18.47 3.47
CA GLU A 42 6.94 -18.67 2.04
C GLU A 42 7.65 -17.63 1.12
N GLY A 43 8.86 -17.20 1.48
CA GLY A 43 9.60 -16.16 0.73
C GLY A 43 9.17 -14.76 1.14
N GLY A 44 9.49 -14.40 2.38
CA GLY A 44 8.94 -13.24 3.08
C GLY A 44 9.10 -11.92 2.34
N SER A 45 10.22 -11.71 1.65
CA SER A 45 10.45 -10.51 0.85
C SER A 45 9.47 -10.37 -0.30
N ARG A 46 9.12 -11.46 -0.99
CA ARG A 46 8.12 -11.45 -2.07
C ARG A 46 6.75 -11.07 -1.54
N LEU A 47 6.40 -11.61 -0.38
CA LEU A 47 5.16 -11.31 0.32
C LEU A 47 5.13 -9.83 0.76
N ALA A 48 6.23 -9.31 1.31
CA ALA A 48 6.36 -7.91 1.68
C ALA A 48 6.19 -6.96 0.48
N TYR A 49 6.82 -7.24 -0.67
CA TYR A 49 6.62 -6.44 -1.88
C TYR A 49 5.16 -6.43 -2.35
N LYS A 50 4.46 -7.58 -2.26
CA LYS A 50 3.02 -7.65 -2.54
C LYS A 50 2.18 -6.83 -1.56
N LEU A 51 2.46 -6.93 -0.27
CA LEU A 51 1.74 -6.18 0.76
C LEU A 51 1.91 -4.68 0.58
N ILE A 52 3.11 -4.21 0.23
CA ILE A 52 3.36 -2.80 -0.10
C ILE A 52 2.51 -2.39 -1.32
N GLY A 53 2.49 -3.19 -2.39
CA GLY A 53 1.68 -2.93 -3.58
C GLY A 53 0.17 -2.88 -3.28
N ILE A 54 -0.33 -3.78 -2.43
CA ILE A 54 -1.73 -3.80 -1.99
C ILE A 54 -2.06 -2.53 -1.19
N LEU A 55 -1.19 -2.12 -0.26
CA LEU A 55 -1.40 -0.89 0.51
C LEU A 55 -1.46 0.34 -0.39
N VAL A 56 -0.55 0.47 -1.36
CA VAL A 56 -0.58 1.55 -2.36
C VAL A 56 -1.87 1.51 -3.17
N THR A 57 -2.34 0.31 -3.54
CA THR A 57 -3.61 0.12 -4.26
C THR A 57 -4.80 0.64 -3.45
N VAL A 58 -4.86 0.27 -2.17
CA VAL A 58 -5.90 0.73 -1.24
C VAL A 58 -5.88 2.25 -1.10
N VAL A 59 -4.69 2.86 -0.95
CA VAL A 59 -4.55 4.32 -0.92
C VAL A 59 -5.09 4.97 -2.21
N GLY A 60 -4.80 4.40 -3.37
CA GLY A 60 -5.37 4.85 -4.65
C GLY A 60 -6.91 4.87 -4.63
N PHE A 61 -7.54 3.81 -4.11
CA PHE A 61 -9.00 3.75 -3.97
C PHE A 61 -9.55 4.76 -2.95
N LEU A 62 -8.83 5.02 -1.85
CA LEU A 62 -9.21 6.06 -0.88
C LEU A 62 -9.21 7.46 -1.52
N VAL A 63 -8.24 7.73 -2.41
CA VAL A 63 -8.18 8.98 -3.19
C VAL A 63 -9.37 9.07 -4.15
N VAL A 64 -9.69 8.00 -4.88
CA VAL A 64 -10.86 7.98 -5.80
C VAL A 64 -12.16 8.28 -5.04
N THR A 65 -12.39 7.57 -3.93
CA THR A 65 -13.60 7.64 -3.10
C THR A 65 -13.71 8.91 -2.24
N ASN A 66 -12.69 9.78 -2.24
CA ASN A 66 -12.60 10.95 -1.35
C ASN A 66 -12.57 10.61 0.14
N LEU A 67 -12.20 9.38 0.50
CA LEU A 67 -12.22 8.93 1.90
C LEU A 67 -10.90 9.18 2.62
N VAL A 68 -9.87 9.73 1.95
CA VAL A 68 -8.54 9.97 2.53
C VAL A 68 -8.63 10.74 3.84
N ASN A 69 -9.33 11.87 3.87
CA ASN A 69 -9.46 12.70 5.07
C ASN A 69 -10.19 11.95 6.20
N ASN A 70 -11.23 11.19 5.87
CA ASN A 70 -12.00 10.43 6.86
C ASN A 70 -11.14 9.33 7.49
N VAL A 71 -10.36 8.62 6.67
CA VAL A 71 -9.47 7.56 7.13
C VAL A 71 -8.31 8.15 7.94
N LEU A 72 -7.70 9.25 7.50
CA LEU A 72 -6.64 9.92 8.27
C LEU A 72 -7.14 10.35 9.64
N THR A 73 -8.30 11.02 9.71
CA THR A 73 -8.88 11.45 10.98
C THR A 73 -9.24 10.25 11.86
N ALA A 74 -9.75 9.16 11.28
CA ALA A 74 -10.03 7.94 12.03
C ALA A 74 -8.75 7.30 12.62
N ILE A 75 -7.67 7.23 11.84
CA ILE A 75 -6.37 6.72 12.30
C ILE A 75 -5.82 7.63 13.40
N VAL A 76 -5.83 8.95 13.21
CA VAL A 76 -5.34 9.90 14.21
C VAL A 76 -6.12 9.77 15.51
N ARG A 77 -7.46 9.65 15.45
CA ARG A 77 -8.30 9.43 16.63
C ARG A 77 -8.02 8.12 17.35
N LEU A 78 -7.62 7.07 16.63
CA LEU A 78 -7.25 5.78 17.23
C LEU A 78 -6.02 5.91 18.15
N PHE A 79 -5.05 6.76 17.77
CA PHE A 79 -3.84 6.97 18.56
C PHE A 79 -3.94 8.15 19.54
N ILE A 80 -4.72 9.17 19.21
CA ILE A 80 -4.91 10.37 20.02
C ILE A 80 -6.42 10.63 20.14
N PRO A 81 -7.10 10.01 21.13
CA PRO A 81 -8.56 10.11 21.27
C PRO A 81 -9.05 11.50 21.71
N SER A 82 -8.15 12.43 22.05
CA SER A 82 -8.48 13.77 22.55
C SER A 82 -8.79 14.82 21.46
N ILE A 83 -8.63 14.47 20.17
CA ILE A 83 -8.88 15.40 19.05
C ILE A 83 -10.35 15.26 18.63
N LYS A 84 -11.14 16.32 18.82
CA LYS A 84 -12.54 16.40 18.37
C LYS A 84 -12.64 16.40 16.86
#